data_AF-A0A8H7S3S5-F1
#
_entry.id   AF-A0A8H7S3S5-F1
#
_cell.length_a   1.000
_cell.length_b   1.000
_cell.length_c   1.000
_cell.angle_alpha   90.00
_cell.angle_beta   90.00
_cell.angle_gamma   90.00
#
_symmetry.space_group_name_H-M   'P 1'
#
loop_
_entity.id
_entity.type
_entity.pdbx_description
1 polymer ?
#
loop_
_entity_poly.entity_id
_entity_poly.type
_entity_poly.pdbx_seq_one_letter_code
_entity_poly.pdbx_strand_id
1 'polypeptide(L)'
;MISYTTTPTCVFCDSIDTPEHFVWACPIKQSVWQSIASRYLVSPRELTLHHIISLSLAGLSVRPEFKLTFFDIIATTLLQIWSAHWHFVFHQTTFWSNGVIAKTILHLP
;
A
#
# COMPACT_ATOMS: atom_id res chain seq x y z
N MET A 1 -23.14 28.54 -14.19
CA MET A 1 -22.22 27.78 -15.07
C MET A 1 -20.95 27.56 -14.27
N ILE A 2 -20.79 26.40 -13.61
CA ILE A 2 -19.59 26.10 -12.83
C ILE A 2 -18.63 25.37 -13.76
N SER A 3 -17.53 26.01 -14.12
CA SER A 3 -16.55 25.55 -15.10
C SER A 3 -15.39 24.82 -14.40
N TYR A 4 -15.16 23.57 -14.79
CA TYR A 4 -13.91 22.78 -14.77
C TYR A 4 -13.30 22.44 -13.40
N THR A 5 -13.52 21.21 -12.91
CA THR A 5 -12.61 20.05 -13.09
C THR A 5 -11.21 20.27 -12.52
N THR A 6 -11.11 20.42 -11.21
CA THR A 6 -9.84 20.13 -10.52
C THR A 6 -9.57 18.64 -10.67
N THR A 7 -8.51 18.29 -11.40
CA THR A 7 -7.98 16.93 -11.37
C THR A 7 -7.70 16.57 -9.91
N PRO A 8 -8.21 15.45 -9.38
CA PRO A 8 -7.98 15.11 -7.98
C PRO A 8 -6.47 15.00 -7.74
N THR A 9 -5.99 15.64 -6.69
CA THR A 9 -4.58 15.60 -6.29
C THR A 9 -4.41 14.74 -5.05
N CYS A 10 -3.32 14.00 -4.99
CA CYS A 10 -3.05 13.10 -3.89
C CYS A 10 -2.75 13.93 -2.64
N VAL A 11 -3.48 13.64 -1.57
CA VAL A 11 -3.37 14.34 -0.27
C VAL A 11 -2.00 14.19 0.42
N PHE A 12 -1.08 13.42 -0.17
CA PHE A 12 0.23 13.10 0.41
C PHE A 12 1.42 13.66 -0.37
N CYS A 13 1.29 13.88 -1.68
CA CYS A 13 2.42 14.27 -2.52
C CYS A 13 2.02 15.19 -3.68
N ASP A 14 0.80 15.74 -3.65
CA ASP A 14 0.27 16.75 -4.57
C ASP A 14 0.28 16.37 -6.07
N SER A 15 0.57 15.10 -6.38
CA SER A 15 0.52 14.54 -7.73
C SER A 15 -0.92 14.22 -8.14
N ILE A 16 -1.17 13.97 -9.42
CA ILE A 16 -2.50 13.55 -9.90
C ILE A 16 -2.90 12.21 -9.24
N ASP A 17 -4.05 12.19 -8.57
CA ASP A 17 -4.57 11.02 -7.85
C ASP A 17 -5.40 10.13 -8.80
N THR A 18 -4.69 9.40 -9.65
CA THR A 18 -5.30 8.33 -10.46
C THR A 18 -5.66 7.13 -9.56
N PRO A 19 -6.52 6.19 -10.01
CA PRO A 19 -6.77 4.95 -9.26
C PRO A 19 -5.50 4.16 -8.93
N GLU A 20 -4.51 4.15 -9.83
CA GLU A 20 -3.19 3.56 -9.57
C GLU A 20 -2.44 4.31 -8.46
N HIS A 21 -2.45 5.65 -8.49
CA HIS A 21 -1.78 6.48 -7.49
C HIS A 21 -2.43 6.35 -6.11
N PHE A 22 -3.75 6.25 -6.10
CA PHE A 22 -4.55 6.05 -4.90
C PHE A 22 -4.18 4.75 -4.18
N VAL A 23 -3.97 3.65 -4.93
CA VAL A 23 -3.64 2.32 -4.38
C VAL A 23 -2.13 2.13 -4.14
N TRP A 24 -1.28 2.49 -5.11
CA TRP A 24 0.12 2.05 -5.16
C TRP A 24 1.12 3.13 -5.53
N ALA A 25 0.92 3.92 -6.59
CA ALA A 25 1.97 4.76 -7.16
C ALA A 25 2.32 6.02 -6.34
N CYS A 26 1.54 6.35 -5.31
CA CYS A 26 1.92 7.37 -4.33
C CYS A 26 3.23 6.97 -3.62
N PRO A 27 4.31 7.79 -3.65
CA PRO A 27 5.60 7.42 -3.06
C PRO A 27 5.51 7.05 -1.57
N ILE A 28 4.62 7.72 -0.82
CA ILE A 28 4.39 7.42 0.59
C ILE A 28 3.80 6.01 0.77
N LYS A 29 2.78 5.65 -0.03
CA LYS A 29 2.17 4.31 0.03
C LYS A 29 3.12 3.24 -0.53
N GLN A 30 3.82 3.56 -1.61
CA GLN A 30 4.82 2.69 -2.23
C GLN A 30 5.93 2.32 -1.23
N SER A 31 6.36 3.25 -0.39
CA SER A 31 7.36 2.98 0.66
C SER A 31 6.91 1.87 1.62
N VAL A 32 5.62 1.82 1.97
CA VAL A 32 5.02 0.76 2.79
C VAL A 32 5.00 -0.56 2.02
N TRP A 33 4.48 -0.54 0.79
CA TRP A 33 4.42 -1.73 -0.07
C TRP A 33 5.79 -2.38 -0.24
N GLN A 34 6.83 -1.60 -0.58
CA GLN A 34 8.17 -2.14 -0.79
C GLN A 34 8.85 -2.59 0.50
N SER A 35 8.57 -1.93 1.64
CA SER A 35 9.10 -2.37 2.93
C SER A 35 8.54 -3.74 3.33
N ILE A 36 7.24 -3.95 3.12
CA ILE A 36 6.59 -5.24 3.37
C ILE A 36 7.08 -6.29 2.37
N ALA A 37 7.15 -5.96 1.08
CA ALA A 37 7.65 -6.86 0.04
C ALA A 37 9.09 -7.34 0.34
N SER A 38 9.98 -6.42 0.72
CA SER A 38 11.36 -6.72 1.08
C SER A 38 11.48 -7.66 2.28
N ARG A 39 10.56 -7.52 3.25
CA ARG A 39 10.53 -8.34 4.46
C ARG A 39 10.01 -9.76 4.19
N TYR A 40 8.96 -9.91 3.39
CA TYR A 40 8.22 -11.18 3.29
C TYR A 40 8.39 -11.93 1.97
N LEU A 41 8.96 -11.30 0.93
CA LEU A 41 9.21 -11.96 -0.36
C LEU A 41 10.67 -12.41 -0.50
N VAL A 42 10.88 -13.48 -1.26
CA VAL A 42 12.21 -14.05 -1.54
C VAL A 42 12.88 -13.31 -2.69
N SER A 43 12.30 -13.41 -3.90
CA SER A 43 12.72 -12.73 -5.11
C SER A 43 11.60 -12.82 -6.18
N PRO A 44 11.28 -11.73 -6.90
CA PRO A 44 11.71 -10.36 -6.63
C PRO A 44 11.12 -9.85 -5.31
N ARG A 45 11.80 -8.87 -4.71
CA ARG A 45 11.41 -8.27 -3.43
C ARG A 45 10.57 -7.01 -3.60
N GLU A 46 9.84 -6.97 -4.70
CA GLU A 46 9.11 -5.79 -5.14
C GLU A 46 7.69 -6.16 -5.55
N LEU A 47 6.74 -5.33 -5.13
CA LEU A 47 5.35 -5.41 -5.56
C LEU A 47 5.09 -4.37 -6.65
N THR A 48 4.40 -4.80 -7.69
CA THR A 48 3.87 -3.94 -8.75
C THR A 48 2.37 -3.75 -8.54
N LEU A 49 1.77 -2.76 -9.21
CA LEU A 49 0.32 -2.59 -9.23
C LEU A 49 -0.40 -3.87 -9.67
N HIS A 50 0.16 -4.58 -10.66
CA HIS A 50 -0.44 -5.82 -11.16
C HIS A 50 -0.56 -6.88 -10.06
N HIS A 51 0.48 -7.09 -9.26
CA HIS A 51 0.45 -8.05 -8.14
C HIS A 51 -0.65 -7.71 -7.12
N ILE A 52 -0.88 -6.41 -6.88
CA ILE A 52 -1.85 -5.94 -5.89
C ILE A 52 -3.29 -6.05 -6.42
N ILE A 53 -3.56 -5.61 -7.65
CA ILE A 53 -4.91 -5.61 -8.22
C ILE A 53 -5.36 -7.03 -8.62
N SER A 54 -4.47 -7.79 -9.25
CA SER A 54 -4.81 -9.15 -9.73
C SER A 54 -4.73 -10.21 -8.64
N LEU A 55 -4.18 -9.86 -7.46
CA LEU A 55 -3.84 -10.79 -6.38
C LEU A 55 -3.02 -12.00 -6.88
N SER A 56 -2.20 -11.78 -7.89
CA SER A 56 -1.41 -12.82 -8.54
C SER A 56 -0.01 -12.93 -7.94
N LEU A 57 0.37 -14.17 -7.66
CA LEU A 57 1.72 -14.57 -7.24
C LEU A 57 2.69 -14.71 -8.41
N ALA A 58 2.34 -14.32 -9.64
CA ALA A 58 3.16 -14.54 -10.82
C ALA A 58 4.61 -14.05 -10.61
N GLY A 59 5.54 -14.99 -10.56
CA GLY A 59 6.97 -14.72 -10.35
C GLY A 59 7.36 -14.32 -8.92
N LEU A 60 6.42 -14.28 -7.96
CA LEU A 60 6.66 -13.97 -6.56
C LEU A 60 6.71 -15.25 -5.71
N SER A 61 7.44 -15.21 -4.61
CA SER A 61 7.44 -16.28 -3.60
C SER A 61 7.52 -15.68 -2.20
N VAL A 62 6.59 -16.11 -1.35
CA VAL A 62 6.58 -15.74 0.07
C VAL A 62 7.61 -16.58 0.82
N ARG A 63 8.32 -15.92 1.73
CA ARG A 63 9.27 -16.52 2.64
C ARG A 63 8.61 -17.60 3.51
N PRO A 64 9.01 -18.88 3.40
CA PRO A 64 8.34 -19.98 4.08
C PRO A 64 8.46 -19.90 5.61
N GLU A 65 9.49 -19.21 6.13
CA GLU A 65 9.72 -19.03 7.56
C GLU A 65 8.57 -18.32 8.29
N PHE A 66 7.79 -17.49 7.59
CA PHE A 66 6.69 -16.75 8.19
C PHE A 66 5.36 -17.51 8.20
N LYS A 67 5.24 -18.62 7.47
CA LYS A 67 3.96 -19.36 7.31
C LYS A 67 2.77 -18.48 6.88
N LEU A 68 3.05 -17.42 6.11
CA LEU A 68 2.06 -16.49 5.58
C LEU A 68 1.70 -16.85 4.14
N THR A 69 0.46 -16.54 3.76
CA THR A 69 0.06 -16.51 2.35
C THR A 69 0.33 -15.14 1.73
N PHE A 70 0.37 -15.09 0.40
CA PHE A 70 0.42 -13.82 -0.31
C PHE A 70 -0.79 -12.93 -0.03
N PHE A 71 -1.96 -13.54 0.15
CA PHE A 71 -3.19 -12.83 0.49
C PHE A 71 -3.10 -12.17 1.87
N ASP A 72 -2.53 -12.84 2.87
CA ASP A 72 -2.32 -12.25 4.20
C ASP A 72 -1.50 -10.97 4.10
N ILE A 73 -0.42 -11.02 3.30
CA ILE A 73 0.47 -9.89 3.08
C ILE A 73 -0.27 -8.75 2.37
N ILE A 74 -0.93 -9.00 1.24
CA ILE A 74 -1.59 -7.94 0.47
C ILE A 74 -2.79 -7.36 1.22
N ALA A 75 -3.68 -8.20 1.76
CA ALA A 75 -4.89 -7.76 2.43
C ALA A 75 -4.57 -6.95 3.69
N THR A 76 -3.64 -7.43 4.52
CA THR A 76 -3.24 -6.72 5.75
C THR A 76 -2.52 -5.42 5.42
N THR A 77 -1.63 -5.40 4.44
CA THR A 77 -0.93 -4.17 4.03
C THR A 77 -1.91 -3.14 3.49
N LEU A 78 -2.82 -3.55 2.60
CA LEU A 78 -3.85 -2.68 2.04
C LEU A 78 -4.72 -2.10 3.15
N LEU A 79 -5.20 -2.95 4.08
CA LEU A 79 -6.01 -2.53 5.22
C LEU A 79 -5.33 -1.46 6.07
N GLN A 80 -4.05 -1.64 6.39
CA GLN A 80 -3.33 -0.66 7.22
C GLN A 80 -3.05 0.64 6.47
N ILE A 81 -2.71 0.58 5.18
CA ILE A 81 -2.58 1.77 4.33
C ILE A 81 -3.91 2.53 4.25
N TRP A 82 -5.01 1.82 4.01
CA TRP A 82 -6.34 2.42 3.91
C TRP A 82 -6.78 3.05 5.23
N SER A 83 -6.58 2.34 6.34
CA SER A 83 -6.89 2.83 7.67
C SER A 83 -6.14 4.15 7.94
N ALA A 84 -4.83 4.19 7.68
CA ALA A 84 -4.05 5.41 7.85
C ALA A 84 -4.46 6.53 6.87
N HIS A 85 -4.81 6.18 5.63
CA HIS A 85 -5.29 7.14 4.63
C HIS A 85 -6.58 7.83 5.08
N TRP A 86 -7.58 7.05 5.50
CA TRP A 86 -8.85 7.63 5.94
C TRP A 86 -8.74 8.37 7.27
N HIS A 87 -7.85 7.95 8.16
CA HIS A 87 -7.53 8.74 9.35
C HIS A 87 -6.92 10.10 8.99
N PHE A 88 -6.04 10.18 8.00
CA PHE A 88 -5.56 11.47 7.51
C PHE A 88 -6.71 12.31 6.93
N VAL A 89 -7.53 11.73 6.04
CA VAL A 89 -8.61 12.46 5.36
C VAL A 89 -9.65 13.01 6.34
N PHE A 90 -10.11 12.21 7.29
CA PHE A 90 -11.20 12.59 8.20
C PHE A 90 -10.74 13.22 9.52
N HIS A 91 -9.54 12.88 9.99
CA HIS A 91 -9.04 13.30 11.31
C HIS A 91 -7.76 14.13 11.25
N GLN A 92 -7.23 14.42 10.06
CA GLN A 92 -6.02 15.22 9.85
C GLN A 92 -4.80 14.66 10.60
N THR A 93 -4.77 13.34 10.84
CA THR A 93 -3.62 12.69 11.45
C THR A 93 -2.53 12.45 10.41
N THR A 94 -1.27 12.66 10.79
CA THR A 94 -0.15 12.47 9.85
C THR A 94 -0.05 11.02 9.38
N PHE A 95 0.09 10.81 8.07
CA PHE A 95 0.41 9.49 7.54
C PHE A 95 1.87 9.15 7.86
N TRP A 96 2.08 8.24 8.81
CA TRP A 96 3.41 7.81 9.22
C TRP A 96 3.71 6.39 8.72
N SER A 97 4.47 6.28 7.63
CA SER A 97 4.76 4.99 6.96
C SER A 97 5.31 3.92 7.90
N ASN A 98 6.23 4.27 8.80
CA ASN A 98 6.80 3.31 9.76
C ASN A 98 5.74 2.77 10.73
N GLY A 99 4.78 3.61 11.14
CA GLY A 99 3.65 3.18 11.97
C GLY A 99 2.71 2.24 11.23
N VAL A 100 2.47 2.51 9.94
CA VAL A 100 1.69 1.61 9.07
C VAL A 100 2.40 0.27 8.93
N ILE A 101 3.70 0.26 8.61
CA ILE A 101 4.51 -0.96 8.51
C ILE A 101 4.48 -1.76 9.81
N ALA A 102 4.69 -1.11 10.96
CA ALA A 102 4.65 -1.76 12.27
C ALA A 102 3.27 -2.37 12.55
N LYS A 103 2.18 -1.65 12.25
CA LYS A 103 0.82 -2.20 12.37
C LYS A 103 0.59 -3.37 11.42
N THR A 104 1.07 -3.32 10.19
CA THR A 104 0.95 -4.44 9.26
C THR A 104 1.64 -5.67 9.82
N ILE A 105 2.89 -5.55 10.28
CA ILE A 105 3.64 -6.66 10.88
C ILE A 105 2.92 -7.23 12.11
N LEU A 106 2.34 -6.37 12.95
CA LEU A 106 1.62 -6.78 14.15
C LEU A 106 0.32 -7.54 13.87
N HIS A 107 -0.35 -7.25 12.75
CA HIS A 107 -1.67 -7.82 12.42
C HIS A 107 -1.60 -8.94 11.36
N LEU A 108 -0.41 -9.28 10.88
CA LEU A 108 -0.24 -10.50 10.09
C LEU A 108 -0.44 -11.73 10.99
N PRO A 109 -1.12 -12.78 10.50
CA PRO A 109 -1.44 -13.97 11.28
C PRO A 109 -0.23 -14.81 11.67
#